data_AF-A0AAX1K7I0-F1
#
_entry.id   AF-A0AAX1K7I0-F1
#
_cell.length_a   1.000
_cell.length_b   1.000
_cell.length_c   1.000
_cell.angle_alpha   90.00
_cell.angle_beta   90.00
_cell.angle_gamma   90.00
#
_symmetry.space_group_name_H-M   'P 1'
#
loop_
_entity.id
_entity.type
_entity.pdbx_description
1 polymer ?
#
loop_
_entity_poly.entity_id
_entity_poly.type
_entity_poly.pdbx_seq_one_letter_code
_entity_poly.pdbx_strand_id
1 'polypeptide(L)' 'MIDIEPGRKAVRKYMTEKSITYRMAGILFGKTPQWIQQVVSGKAKGPEATALIISMINEFGI' A
#
# COMPACT_ATOMS: atom_id res chain seq x y z
N MET A 1 -0.13 -9.58 -16.57
CA MET A 1 0.24 -9.06 -15.24
C MET A 1 -0.69 -7.88 -14.99
N ILE A 2 -1.56 -7.93 -13.97
CA ILE A 2 -2.51 -6.84 -13.70
C ILE A 2 -1.70 -5.57 -13.39
N ASP A 3 -2.00 -4.48 -14.07
CA ASP A 3 -1.39 -3.19 -13.76
C ASP A 3 -1.97 -2.66 -12.43
N ILE A 4 -1.16 -2.72 -11.39
CA ILE A 4 -1.53 -2.28 -10.03
C ILE A 4 -1.11 -0.84 -9.75
N GLU A 5 -0.52 -0.13 -10.71
CA GLU A 5 -0.06 1.24 -10.53
C GLU A 5 -1.19 2.23 -10.20
N PRO A 6 -2.42 2.11 -10.77
CA PRO A 6 -3.56 2.91 -10.33
C PRO A 6 -3.88 2.69 -8.84
N GLY A 7 -3.85 1.45 -8.38
CA GLY A 7 -4.10 1.09 -6.98
C GLY A 7 -3.04 1.67 -6.03
N ARG A 8 -1.76 1.59 -6.41
CA ARG A 8 -0.67 2.24 -5.66
C ARG A 8 -0.84 3.74 -5.57
N LYS A 9 -1.26 4.39 -6.65
CA LYS A 9 -1.51 5.84 -6.67
C LYS A 9 -2.66 6.21 -5.73
N ALA A 10 -3.75 5.44 -5.72
CA ALA A 10 -4.88 5.65 -4.82
C ALA A 10 -4.44 5.52 -3.34
N VAL A 11 -3.72 4.45 -3.01
CA VAL A 11 -3.17 4.21 -1.67
C VAL A 11 -2.23 5.34 -1.24
N ARG A 12 -1.27 5.76 -2.09
CA ARG A 12 -0.36 6.89 -1.79
C ARG A 12 -1.12 8.17 -1.48
N LYS A 13 -2.12 8.49 -2.31
CA LYS A 13 -2.94 9.69 -2.17
C LYS A 13 -3.70 9.65 -0.84
N TYR A 14 -4.41 8.56 -0.56
CA TYR A 14 -5.16 8.39 0.67
C TYR A 14 -4.27 8.49 1.91
N MET A 15 -3.12 7.79 1.92
CA MET A 15 -2.18 7.86 3.02
C MET A 15 -1.68 9.29 3.27
N THR A 16 -1.41 10.04 2.21
CA THR A 16 -0.99 11.44 2.30
C THR A 16 -2.10 12.31 2.86
N GLU A 17 -3.31 12.22 2.33
CA GLU A 17 -4.47 13.02 2.75
C GLU A 17 -4.89 12.75 4.20
N LYS A 18 -4.75 11.51 4.65
CA LYS A 18 -5.08 11.09 6.02
C LYS A 18 -3.90 11.10 6.98
N SER A 19 -2.73 11.60 6.55
CA SER A 19 -1.49 11.62 7.34
C SER A 19 -1.10 10.24 7.90
N ILE A 20 -1.41 9.16 7.17
CA ILE A 20 -1.06 7.79 7.54
C ILE A 20 0.41 7.57 7.17
N THR A 21 1.25 7.46 8.19
CA THR A 21 2.67 7.15 8.00
C THR A 21 2.88 5.69 7.61
N TYR A 22 4.01 5.38 6.96
CA TYR A 22 4.39 3.99 6.69
C TYR A 22 4.51 3.13 7.96
N ARG A 23 4.83 3.76 9.11
CA ARG A 23 4.86 3.06 10.40
C ARG A 23 3.47 2.62 10.82
N MET A 24 2.49 3.52 10.75
CA MET A 24 1.09 3.21 11.08
C MET A 24 0.52 2.15 10.15
N ALA A 25 0.75 2.29 8.84
CA ALA A 25 0.35 1.28 7.86
C ALA A 25 1.03 -0.08 8.13
N GLY A 26 2.31 -0.08 8.52
CA GLY A 26 3.01 -1.30 8.92
C GLY A 26 2.32 -2.02 10.07
N ILE A 27 1.90 -1.29 11.11
CA ILE A 27 1.13 -1.85 12.23
C ILE A 27 -0.22 -2.39 11.75
N LEU A 28 -0.97 -1.60 10.97
CA LEU A 28 -2.32 -1.95 10.50
C LEU A 28 -2.34 -3.23 9.65
N PHE A 29 -1.35 -3.41 8.78
CA PHE A 29 -1.28 -4.55 7.85
C PHE A 29 -0.32 -5.65 8.31
N GLY A 30 0.23 -5.57 9.53
CA GLY A 30 1.15 -6.57 10.07
C GLY A 30 2.44 -6.72 9.25
N LYS A 31 2.99 -5.60 8.76
CA LYS A 31 4.22 -5.54 7.94
C LYS A 31 5.21 -4.52 8.48
N THR A 32 6.45 -4.60 8.01
CA THR A 32 7.45 -3.59 8.36
C THR A 32 7.16 -2.28 7.59
N PRO A 33 7.49 -1.11 8.17
CA PRO A 33 7.35 0.18 7.49
C PRO A 33 8.09 0.22 6.14
N GLN A 34 9.26 -0.41 6.08
CA GLN A 34 10.08 -0.52 4.87
C GLN A 34 9.35 -1.33 3.79
N TRP A 35 8.68 -2.43 4.15
CA TRP A 35 7.92 -3.22 3.20
C TRP A 35 6.75 -2.44 2.60
N ILE A 36 5.98 -1.74 3.45
CA ILE A 36 4.88 -0.87 2.98
C ILE A 36 5.44 0.15 1.97
N GLN A 37 6.52 0.84 2.33
CA GLN A 37 7.13 1.84 1.44
C GLN A 37 7.55 1.23 0.09
N GLN A 38 8.17 0.05 0.09
CA GLN A 38 8.60 -0.62 -1.15
C GLN A 38 7.41 -1.00 -2.03
N VAL A 39 6.32 -1.52 -1.45
CA VAL A 39 5.13 -1.91 -2.20
C VAL A 39 4.40 -0.70 -2.76
N VAL A 40 4.19 0.32 -1.93
CA VAL A 40 3.46 1.54 -2.27
C VAL A 40 4.24 2.42 -3.25
N SER A 41 5.58 2.45 -3.21
CA SER A 41 6.43 3.13 -4.21
C SER A 41 6.61 2.35 -5.51
N GLY A 42 6.22 1.07 -5.52
CA GLY A 42 6.36 0.19 -6.66
C GLY A 42 7.73 -0.46 -6.85
N LYS A 43 8.64 -0.26 -5.89
CA LYS A 43 9.94 -0.95 -5.81
C LYS A 43 9.75 -2.46 -5.60
N ALA A 44 8.82 -2.87 -4.74
CA ALA A 44 8.43 -4.27 -4.58
C ALA A 44 7.28 -4.61 -5.53
N LYS A 45 7.39 -5.76 -6.20
CA LYS A 45 6.45 -6.27 -7.21
C LYS A 45 6.14 -7.74 -6.94
N GLY A 46 5.10 -8.25 -7.59
CA GLY A 46 4.70 -9.65 -7.50
C GLY A 46 3.39 -9.86 -6.74
N PRO A 47 3.00 -11.13 -6.52
CA PRO A 47 1.71 -11.49 -5.94
C PRO A 47 1.49 -10.91 -4.54
N GLU A 48 2.51 -10.95 -3.68
CA GLU A 48 2.40 -10.42 -2.30
C GLU A 48 2.22 -8.91 -2.26
N ALA A 49 2.94 -8.17 -3.10
CA ALA A 49 2.79 -6.72 -3.22
C ALA A 49 1.40 -6.35 -3.75
N THR A 50 0.88 -7.15 -4.70
CA THR A 50 -0.47 -6.98 -5.26
C THR A 50 -1.53 -7.23 -4.20
N ALA A 51 -1.42 -8.33 -3.45
CA ALA A 51 -2.34 -8.67 -2.37
C ALA A 51 -2.37 -7.57 -1.31
N LEU A 52 -1.20 -7.04 -0.91
CA LEU A 52 -1.14 -5.94 0.04
C LEU A 52 -1.85 -4.68 -0.48
N ILE A 53 -1.63 -4.28 -1.74
CA ILE A 53 -2.33 -3.12 -2.31
C ILE A 53 -3.84 -3.33 -2.31
N ILE A 54 -4.33 -4.52 -2.67
CA ILE A 54 -5.76 -4.85 -2.63
C ILE A 54 -6.30 -4.78 -1.19
N SER A 55 -5.59 -5.33 -0.22
CA SER A 55 -5.96 -5.23 1.20
C SER A 55 -6.03 -3.77 1.66
N MET A 56 -5.07 -2.93 1.26
CA MET A 56 -5.06 -1.51 1.61
C MET A 56 -6.24 -0.76 0.98
N ILE A 57 -6.59 -1.07 -0.27
CA ILE A 57 -7.74 -0.49 -0.96
C ILE A 57 -9.04 -0.84 -0.23
N ASN A 58 -9.24 -2.12 0.09
CA ASN A 58 -10.43 -2.59 0.80
C ASN A 58 -10.55 -1.97 2.21
N GLU A 59 -9.45 -1.92 2.96
CA GLU A 59 -9.43 -1.34 4.32
C GLU A 59 -9.66 0.17 4.31
N PHE A 60 -9.13 0.88 3.32
CA PHE A 60 -9.30 2.33 3.19
C PHE A 60 -10.63 2.72 2.54
N GLY A 61 -11.35 1.78 1.92
CA GLY A 61 -12.61 2.02 1.24
C GLY A 61 -12.47 2.91 0.00
N ILE A 62 -11.39 2.72 -0.77
CA ILE A 62 -11.06 3.51 -1.98
C ILE A 62 -11.05 2.68 -3.26
#